data_AF-A0A550H3U4-F1
#
_entry.id   AF-A0A550H3U4-F1
#
_cell.length_a   1.000
_cell.length_b   1.000
_cell.length_c   1.000
_cell.angle_alpha   90.00
_cell.angle_beta   90.00
_cell.angle_gamma   90.00
#
_symmetry.space_group_name_H-M   'P 1'
#
loop_
_entity.id
_entity.type
_entity.pdbx_description
1 polymer ?
#
loop_
_entity_poly.entity_id
_entity_poly.type
_entity_poly.pdbx_seq_one_letter_code
_entity_poly.pdbx_strand_id
1 'polypeptide(L)'
;MMIFVLNAMMIMFGYFMEVVNQKTEKTSWLAFIVGCISGGVPWVVLFAYFVAAIMSTGTEPPAFVYSIFFIYFAVFNVFALNMVLQYKGIGRWRDYLYGERVYIILSFAAKTALAWLVFIGVFAPF
;
A
#
# COMPACT_ATOMS: atom_id res chain seq x y z
N MET A 1 -11.02 9.40 -9.70
CA MET A 1 -11.60 9.96 -8.46
C MET A 1 -11.80 8.91 -7.36
N MET A 2 -12.53 7.81 -7.60
CA MET A 2 -12.78 6.80 -6.54
C MET A 2 -11.50 6.18 -5.95
N ILE A 3 -10.52 5.80 -6.79
CA ILE A 3 -9.23 5.24 -6.35
C ILE A 3 -8.52 6.19 -5.38
N PHE A 4 -8.51 7.49 -5.70
CA PHE A 4 -7.87 8.51 -4.87
C PHE A 4 -8.56 8.63 -3.50
N VAL A 5 -9.90 8.73 -3.49
CA VAL A 5 -10.68 8.86 -2.25
C VAL A 5 -10.54 7.61 -1.37
N LEU A 6 -10.62 6.41 -1.95
CA LEU A 6 -10.45 5.16 -1.20
C LEU A 6 -9.05 5.01 -0.62
N ASN A 7 -8.02 5.45 -1.35
CA ASN A 7 -6.65 5.45 -0.85
C ASN A 7 -6.49 6.44 0.32
N ALA A 8 -7.06 7.64 0.22
CA ALA A 8 -7.09 8.59 1.32
C ALA A 8 -7.84 8.04 2.55
N MET A 9 -9.00 7.40 2.33
CA MET A 9 -9.78 6.76 3.39
C MET A 9 -8.98 5.67 4.11
N MET A 10 -8.25 4.83 3.38
CA MET A 10 -7.36 3.83 3.99
C MET A 10 -6.38 4.46 4.98
N ILE A 11 -5.74 5.57 4.60
CA ILE A 11 -4.81 6.29 5.48
C ILE A 11 -5.53 6.87 6.70
N MET A 12 -6.71 7.45 6.50
CA MET A 12 -7.54 7.97 7.60
C MET A 12 -7.96 6.87 8.58
N PHE A 13 -8.22 5.65 8.11
CA PHE A 13 -8.49 4.50 8.97
C PHE A 13 -7.25 4.03 9.75
N GLY A 14 -6.06 4.16 9.18
CA GLY A 14 -4.80 3.98 9.92
C GLY A 14 -4.68 4.99 11.06
N TYR A 15 -4.88 6.28 10.77
CA TYR A 15 -4.92 7.30 11.81
C TYR A 15 -5.99 7.02 12.88
N PHE A 16 -7.18 6.58 12.47
CA PHE A 16 -8.25 6.24 13.40
C PHE A 16 -7.92 5.03 14.29
N MET A 17 -7.20 4.03 13.74
CA MET A 17 -6.65 2.92 14.51
C MET A 17 -5.71 3.42 15.61
N GLU A 18 -4.88 4.42 15.34
CA GLU A 18 -4.02 5.07 16.34
C GLU A 18 -4.82 5.77 17.41
N VAL A 19 -5.74 6.65 17.04
CA VAL A 19 -6.52 7.45 18.00
C VAL A 19 -7.41 6.59 18.90
N VAL A 20 -8.12 5.62 18.34
CA VAL A 20 -9.06 4.78 19.13
C VAL A 20 -8.30 3.91 20.13
N ASN A 21 -7.18 3.32 19.70
CA ASN A 21 -6.45 2.37 20.53
C ASN A 21 -5.62 3.01 21.65
N GLN A 22 -5.53 4.35 21.71
CA GLN A 22 -5.01 5.05 22.90
C GLN A 22 -5.96 4.94 24.10
N LYS A 23 -7.26 4.72 23.87
CA LYS A 23 -8.31 4.78 24.90
C LYS A 23 -8.90 3.42 25.26
N THR A 24 -8.50 2.35 24.58
CA THR A 24 -9.06 1.01 24.75
C THR A 24 -8.10 0.10 25.50
N GLU A 25 -8.62 -0.70 26.45
CA GLU A 25 -7.82 -1.70 27.18
C GLU A 25 -7.29 -2.84 26.28
N LYS A 26 -8.03 -3.16 25.21
CA LYS A 26 -7.66 -4.17 24.21
C LYS A 26 -7.69 -3.55 22.83
N THR A 27 -6.73 -3.94 21.99
CA THR A 27 -6.63 -3.45 20.62
C THR A 27 -7.88 -3.79 19.82
N SER A 28 -8.63 -2.77 19.39
CA SER A 28 -9.72 -2.87 18.44
C SER A 28 -9.17 -2.83 17.01
N TRP A 29 -9.35 -3.91 16.26
CA TRP A 29 -8.87 -4.06 14.89
C TRP A 29 -9.86 -3.58 13.81
N LEU A 30 -11.02 -3.05 14.23
CA LEU A 30 -12.10 -2.68 13.30
C LEU A 30 -11.63 -1.62 12.30
N ALA A 31 -10.96 -0.57 12.79
CA ALA A 31 -10.41 0.49 11.95
C ALA A 31 -9.42 -0.07 10.91
N PHE A 32 -8.52 -0.96 11.33
CA PHE A 32 -7.57 -1.63 10.43
C PHE A 32 -8.27 -2.47 9.34
N ILE A 33 -9.32 -3.23 9.70
CA ILE A 33 -10.06 -4.06 8.73
C ILE A 33 -10.74 -3.18 7.67
N VAL A 34 -11.41 -2.10 8.07
CA VAL A 34 -12.05 -1.18 7.13
C VAL A 34 -11.01 -0.43 6.29
N GLY A 35 -9.85 -0.12 6.87
CA GLY A 35 -8.66 0.35 6.15
C GLY A 35 -8.21 -0.64 5.07
N CYS A 36 -8.11 -1.93 5.39
CA CYS A 36 -7.73 -2.97 4.41
C CYS A 36 -8.76 -3.11 3.29
N ILE A 37 -10.05 -3.05 3.60
CA ILE A 37 -11.11 -3.11 2.57
C ILE A 37 -11.01 -1.90 1.64
N SER A 38 -10.92 -0.69 2.19
CA SER A 38 -10.79 0.54 1.40
C SER A 38 -9.50 0.59 0.58
N GLY A 39 -8.38 0.09 1.12
CA GLY A 39 -7.11 -0.01 0.42
C GLY A 39 -7.07 -1.12 -0.64
N GLY A 40 -7.76 -2.23 -0.41
CA GLY A 40 -7.80 -3.39 -1.31
C GLY A 40 -8.69 -3.21 -2.54
N VAL A 41 -9.79 -2.47 -2.41
CA VAL A 41 -10.73 -2.23 -3.54
C VAL A 41 -10.04 -1.59 -4.75
N PRO A 42 -9.24 -0.52 -4.62
CA PRO A 42 -8.47 0.03 -5.73
C PRO A 42 -7.60 -1.01 -6.45
N TRP A 43 -6.95 -1.91 -5.70
CA TRP A 43 -6.12 -2.96 -6.29
C TRP A 43 -6.94 -3.97 -7.07
N VAL A 44 -8.08 -4.42 -6.54
CA VAL A 44 -9.00 -5.32 -7.25
C VAL A 44 -9.45 -4.70 -8.58
N VAL A 45 -9.83 -3.42 -8.55
CA VAL A 45 -10.23 -2.68 -9.75
C VAL A 45 -9.07 -2.59 -10.75
N LEU A 46 -7.87 -2.24 -10.29
CA LEU A 46 -6.68 -2.19 -11.13
C LEU A 46 -6.36 -3.56 -11.76
N PHE A 47 -6.43 -4.65 -11.01
CA PHE A 47 -6.22 -6.01 -11.53
C PHE A 47 -7.26 -6.36 -12.60
N ALA A 48 -8.53 -6.05 -12.37
CA ALA A 48 -9.60 -6.31 -13.33
C ALA A 48 -9.35 -5.56 -14.65
N TYR A 49 -9.00 -4.28 -14.60
CA TYR A 49 -8.67 -3.50 -15.81
C TYR A 49 -7.39 -4.00 -16.49
N PHE A 50 -6.38 -4.39 -15.73
CA PHE A 50 -5.12 -4.89 -16.27
C PHE A 50 -5.33 -6.22 -17.02
N VAL A 51 -6.08 -7.15 -16.43
CA VAL A 51 -6.44 -8.43 -17.08
C VAL A 51 -7.32 -8.18 -18.32
N ALA A 52 -8.32 -7.31 -18.21
CA ALA A 52 -9.17 -6.97 -19.34
C ALA A 52 -8.38 -6.35 -20.51
N ALA A 53 -7.39 -5.49 -20.22
CA ALA A 53 -6.50 -4.93 -21.23
C ALA A 53 -5.71 -6.05 -21.94
N ILE A 54 -5.03 -6.92 -21.19
CA ILE A 54 -4.26 -8.05 -21.75
C ILE A 54 -5.13 -8.96 -22.63
N MET A 55 -6.39 -9.19 -22.24
CA MET A 55 -7.30 -10.07 -22.99
C MET A 55 -7.94 -9.42 -24.22
N SER A 56 -8.08 -8.08 -24.24
CA SER A 56 -8.82 -7.36 -25.28
C SER A 56 -7.91 -6.70 -26.33
N THR A 57 -6.71 -6.30 -25.93
CA THR A 57 -5.73 -5.71 -26.85
C THR A 57 -4.77 -6.79 -27.30
N GLY A 58 -4.63 -7.02 -28.62
CA GLY A 58 -3.56 -7.87 -29.17
C GLY A 58 -2.14 -7.32 -28.97
N THR A 59 -2.00 -6.27 -28.15
CA THR A 59 -0.75 -5.62 -27.78
C THR A 59 -0.50 -5.86 -26.31
N GLU A 60 0.61 -6.51 -25.98
CA GLU A 60 1.00 -6.77 -24.59
C GLU A 60 1.48 -5.47 -23.93
N PRO A 61 1.08 -5.20 -22.66
CA PRO A 61 1.65 -4.11 -21.89
C PRO A 61 3.19 -4.22 -21.81
N PRO A 62 3.92 -3.10 -21.79
CA PRO A 62 5.38 -3.15 -21.61
C PRO A 62 5.77 -3.82 -20.28
N ALA A 63 6.90 -4.53 -20.27
CA ALA A 63 7.39 -5.27 -19.09
C ALA A 63 7.55 -4.39 -17.82
N PHE A 64 7.86 -3.10 -17.99
CA PHE A 64 7.97 -2.18 -16.85
C PHE A 64 6.62 -1.95 -16.15
N VAL A 65 5.49 -2.02 -16.88
CA VAL A 65 4.14 -1.87 -16.32
C VAL A 65 3.84 -3.02 -15.37
N TYR A 66 4.11 -4.26 -15.78
CA TYR A 66 4.02 -5.44 -14.91
C TYR A 66 4.88 -5.28 -13.67
N SER A 67 6.12 -4.84 -13.85
CA SER A 67 7.08 -4.65 -12.76
C SER A 67 6.56 -3.64 -11.73
N ILE A 68 6.13 -2.46 -12.18
CA ILE A 68 5.52 -1.44 -11.30
C ILE A 68 4.31 -2.01 -10.56
N PHE A 69 3.44 -2.72 -11.28
CA PHE A 69 2.20 -3.24 -10.74
C PHE A 69 2.45 -4.19 -9.55
N PHE A 70 3.32 -5.18 -9.73
CA PHE A 70 3.62 -6.17 -8.70
C PHE A 70 4.49 -5.62 -7.58
N ILE A 71 5.52 -4.82 -7.89
CA ILE A 71 6.39 -4.21 -6.88
C ILE A 71 5.57 -3.28 -5.99
N TYR A 72 4.75 -2.41 -6.59
CA TYR A 72 3.98 -1.45 -5.82
C TYR A 72 2.89 -2.14 -4.98
N PHE A 73 2.28 -3.22 -5.50
CA PHE A 73 1.36 -4.05 -4.70
C PHE A 73 2.06 -4.65 -3.49
N ALA A 74 3.25 -5.22 -3.67
CA ALA A 74 4.02 -5.79 -2.57
C ALA A 74 4.38 -4.71 -1.53
N VAL A 75 4.93 -3.58 -1.98
CA VAL A 75 5.29 -2.44 -1.12
C VAL A 75 4.07 -1.94 -0.33
N PHE A 76 2.91 -1.82 -0.97
CA PHE A 76 1.67 -1.39 -0.33
C PHE A 76 1.25 -2.30 0.83
N ASN A 77 1.36 -3.62 0.66
CA ASN A 77 1.05 -4.59 1.71
C ASN A 77 2.03 -4.52 2.88
N VAL A 78 3.29 -4.13 2.65
CA VAL A 78 4.28 -3.97 3.72
C VAL A 78 3.90 -2.83 4.68
N PHE A 79 3.25 -1.76 4.22
CA PHE A 79 2.72 -0.71 5.11
C PHE A 79 1.66 -1.24 6.08
N ALA A 80 0.74 -2.07 5.57
CA ALA A 80 -0.27 -2.71 6.40
C ALA A 80 0.37 -3.70 7.39
N LEU A 81 1.36 -4.47 6.94
CA LEU A 81 2.10 -5.40 7.79
C LEU A 81 2.84 -4.68 8.92
N ASN A 82 3.46 -3.53 8.64
CA ASN A 82 4.13 -2.72 9.67
C ASN A 82 3.15 -2.34 10.80
N MET A 83 1.93 -1.95 10.44
CA MET A 83 0.88 -1.64 11.41
C MET A 83 0.51 -2.87 12.24
N VAL A 84 0.31 -4.01 11.60
CA VAL A 84 -0.03 -5.26 12.30
C VAL A 84 1.07 -5.65 13.29
N LEU A 85 2.35 -5.54 12.90
CA LEU A 85 3.47 -5.86 13.77
C LEU A 85 3.57 -4.89 14.96
N GLN A 86 3.33 -3.60 14.72
CA GLN A 86 3.30 -2.55 15.74
C GLN A 86 2.20 -2.79 16.78
N TYR A 87 0.97 -3.07 16.34
CA TYR A 87 -0.15 -3.33 17.25
C TYR A 87 -0.12 -4.69 17.93
N LYS A 88 0.47 -5.70 17.31
CA LYS A 88 0.72 -6.99 17.95
C LYS A 88 1.94 -6.98 18.87
N GLY A 89 2.75 -5.91 18.86
CA GLY A 89 3.96 -5.81 19.66
C GLY A 89 4.94 -6.96 19.42
N ILE A 90 5.17 -7.34 18.15
CA ILE A 90 6.01 -8.49 17.83
C ILE A 90 7.47 -8.05 17.71
N GLY A 91 8.36 -8.61 18.54
CA GLY A 91 9.80 -8.37 18.45
C GLY A 91 10.18 -6.89 18.69
N ARG A 92 10.88 -6.28 17.72
CA ARG A 92 11.31 -4.87 17.78
C ARG A 92 10.16 -3.86 17.63
N TRP A 93 9.03 -4.29 17.08
CA TRP A 93 7.83 -3.46 16.91
C TRP A 93 7.05 -3.22 18.21
N ARG A 94 7.54 -3.72 19.35
CA ARG A 94 7.04 -3.32 20.68
C ARG A 94 7.30 -1.85 20.97
N ASP A 95 8.36 -1.28 20.40
CA ASP A 95 8.67 0.14 20.49
C ASP A 95 7.97 0.89 19.34
N TYR A 96 7.10 1.84 19.68
CA TYR A 96 6.40 2.69 18.71
C TYR A 96 7.38 3.43 17.80
N LEU A 97 8.50 3.94 18.35
CA LEU A 97 9.50 4.68 17.59
C LEU A 97 10.17 3.81 16.53
N TYR A 98 10.24 2.50 16.75
CA TYR A 98 10.73 1.57 15.74
C TYR A 98 9.74 1.45 14.57
N GLY A 99 8.44 1.29 14.87
CA GLY A 99 7.39 1.24 13.84
C GLY A 99 7.34 2.52 13.00
N GLU A 100 7.49 3.68 13.63
CA GLU A 100 7.53 4.99 12.95
C GLU A 100 8.76 5.14 12.05
N ARG A 101 9.95 4.75 12.50
CA ARG A 101 11.16 4.73 11.65
C ARG A 101 10.98 3.83 10.43
N VAL A 102 10.36 2.66 10.61
CA VAL A 102 10.08 1.75 9.50
C VAL A 102 9.12 2.40 8.49
N TYR A 103 8.09 3.13 8.94
CA TYR A 103 7.21 3.89 8.05
C TYR A 103 7.95 4.96 7.23
N ILE A 104 8.87 5.71 7.86
CA ILE A 104 9.67 6.72 7.18
C ILE A 104 10.53 6.09 6.08
N ILE A 105 11.24 5.00 6.42
CA ILE A 105 12.11 4.27 5.48
C ILE A 105 11.29 3.68 4.33
N LEU A 106 10.16 3.02 4.64
CA LEU A 106 9.26 2.46 3.64
C LEU A 106 8.71 3.55 2.70
N SER A 107 8.30 4.70 3.25
CA SER A 107 7.78 5.82 2.48
C SER A 107 8.83 6.37 1.50
N PHE A 108 10.06 6.56 1.98
CA PHE A 108 11.17 7.02 1.15
C PHE A 108 11.50 6.01 0.04
N ALA A 109 11.71 4.74 0.42
CA ALA A 109 12.06 3.68 -0.53
C ALA A 109 10.95 3.46 -1.58
N ALA A 110 9.68 3.42 -1.16
CA ALA A 110 8.54 3.22 -2.05
C ALA A 110 8.41 4.34 -3.10
N LYS A 111 8.49 5.60 -2.66
CA LYS A 111 8.33 6.76 -3.54
C LYS A 111 9.51 6.89 -4.49
N THR A 112 10.74 6.71 -3.99
CA THR A 112 11.95 6.75 -4.83
C THR A 112 11.95 5.61 -5.85
N ALA A 113 11.61 4.38 -5.44
CA ALA A 113 11.51 3.24 -6.37
C ALA A 113 10.45 3.47 -7.45
N LEU A 114 9.25 3.93 -7.07
CA LEU A 114 8.19 4.22 -8.04
C LEU A 114 8.61 5.32 -9.02
N ALA A 115 9.21 6.41 -8.54
CA ALA A 115 9.67 7.51 -9.38
C ALA A 115 10.68 7.03 -10.43
N TRP A 116 11.68 6.25 -10.03
CA TRP A 116 12.69 5.72 -10.95
C TRP A 116 12.12 4.66 -11.90
N LEU A 117 11.26 3.76 -11.42
CA LEU A 117 10.63 2.74 -12.28
C LEU A 117 9.76 3.38 -13.37
N VAL A 118 8.99 4.41 -13.03
CA VAL A 118 8.17 5.14 -14.01
C VAL A 118 9.06 5.96 -14.94
N PHE A 119 10.06 6.68 -14.41
CA PHE A 119 10.97 7.48 -15.23
C PHE A 119 11.70 6.62 -16.26
N ILE A 120 12.33 5.53 -15.82
CA ILE A 120 13.01 4.60 -16.72
C ILE A 120 12.01 3.95 -17.66
N GLY A 121 10.84 3.52 -17.18
CA GLY A 121 9.83 2.87 -18.01
C GLY A 121 9.30 3.74 -19.16
N VAL A 122 9.06 5.03 -18.89
CA VAL A 122 8.50 5.98 -19.86
C VAL A 122 9.57 6.56 -20.79
N PHE A 123 10.77 6.84 -20.28
CA PHE A 123 11.86 7.47 -21.04
C PHE A 123 12.94 6.49 -21.50
N ALA A 124 12.78 5.20 -21.26
CA ALA A 124 13.69 4.21 -21.83
C ALA A 124 13.64 4.33 -23.35
N PRO A 125 14.82 4.42 -24.00
CA PRO A 125 14.90 4.44 -25.44
C PRO A 125 14.57 3.04 -25.94
N PHE A 126 13.30 2.82 -26.28
CA PHE A 126 12.88 1.74 -27.17
C PHE A 126 12.52 2.37 -28.52
#